data_AF-D5SLA9-F1
#
_entry.id   AF-D5SLA9-F1
#
_cell.length_a   1.000
_cell.length_b   1.000
_cell.length_c   1.000
_cell.angle_alpha   90.00
_cell.angle_beta   90.00
_cell.angle_gamma   90.00
#
_symmetry.space_group_name_H-M   'P 1'
#
loop_
_entity.id
_entity.type
_entity.pdbx_description
1 polymer ?
#
loop_
_entity_poly.entity_id
_entity_poly.type
_entity_poly.pdbx_seq_one_letter_code
_entity_poly.pdbx_strand_id
1 'polypeptide(L)'
;MSTDATIRTRLTPVPRPAQEAARALLRDGHRTQAVVRLRKGTDLGLRQAAAAADLLAEDVRLPASHQEAIDVLEELLPDVHREVAAMARGGDEVRATRLLRQETGVGLVIGYQLVSALNERDRSA
;
A
#
# COMPACT_ATOMS: atom_id res chain seq x y z
N MET A 1 -9.01 -15.85 -1.24
CA MET A 1 -7.94 -14.83 -1.28
C MET A 1 -7.48 -14.62 0.16
N SER A 2 -6.20 -14.78 0.49
CA SER A 2 -5.74 -14.60 1.89
C SER A 2 -5.85 -13.12 2.27
N THR A 3 -6.47 -12.81 3.41
CA THR A 3 -6.70 -11.44 3.90
C THR A 3 -5.44 -10.56 3.81
N ASP A 4 -4.28 -11.13 4.15
CA ASP A 4 -2.97 -10.45 4.08
C ASP A 4 -2.59 -9.97 2.68
N ALA A 5 -2.96 -10.72 1.63
CA ALA A 5 -2.61 -10.35 0.26
C ALA A 5 -3.38 -9.10 -0.19
N THR A 6 -4.63 -8.96 0.26
CA THR A 6 -5.47 -7.79 0.00
C THR A 6 -5.00 -6.59 0.81
N ILE A 7 -4.73 -6.77 2.10
CA ILE A 7 -4.20 -5.70 2.97
C ILE A 7 -2.89 -5.16 2.37
N ARG A 8 -1.93 -6.04 2.10
CA ARG A 8 -0.66 -5.66 1.47
C ARG A 8 -0.85 -4.87 0.17
N THR A 9 -1.79 -5.30 -0.68
CA THR A 9 -2.07 -4.61 -1.94
C THR A 9 -2.64 -3.22 -1.71
N ARG A 10 -3.56 -3.07 -0.75
CA ARG A 10 -4.15 -1.78 -0.36
C ARG A 10 -3.18 -0.84 0.36
N LEU A 11 -2.07 -1.36 0.89
CA LEU A 11 -1.01 -0.57 1.52
C LEU A 11 0.19 -0.28 0.61
N THR A 12 0.21 -0.81 -0.62
CA THR A 12 1.31 -0.56 -1.57
C THR A 12 0.92 0.63 -2.46
N PRO A 13 1.67 1.75 -2.43
CA PRO A 13 1.38 2.89 -3.28
C PRO A 13 1.47 2.56 -4.77
N VAL A 14 0.46 3.01 -5.53
CA VAL A 14 0.39 2.94 -6.98
C VAL A 14 0.13 4.35 -7.51
N PRO A 15 1.06 4.98 -8.25
CA PRO A 15 0.85 6.34 -8.74
C PRO A 15 -0.46 6.51 -9.52
N ARG A 16 -1.16 7.63 -9.35
CA ARG A 16 -2.46 7.90 -10.02
C ARG A 16 -2.44 7.63 -11.53
N PRO A 17 -1.41 8.07 -12.29
CA PRO A 17 -1.35 7.80 -13.73
C PRO A 17 -1.27 6.30 -14.07
N ALA A 18 -0.72 5.47 -13.17
CA ALA A 18 -0.71 4.02 -13.33
C ALA A 18 -2.09 3.40 -13.04
N GLN A 19 -2.79 3.88 -12.02
CA GLN A 19 -4.16 3.46 -11.72
C GLN A 19 -5.12 3.82 -12.86
N GLU A 20 -5.05 5.05 -13.38
CA GLU A 20 -5.88 5.52 -14.49
C GLU A 20 -5.64 4.73 -15.78
N ALA A 21 -4.37 4.51 -16.13
CA ALA A 21 -4.01 3.69 -17.28
C ALA A 21 -4.49 2.23 -17.11
N ALA A 22 -4.36 1.66 -15.91
CA ALA A 22 -4.87 0.31 -15.63
C ALA A 22 -6.40 0.25 -15.73
N ARG A 23 -7.13 1.25 -15.23
CA ARG A 23 -8.60 1.35 -15.36
C ARG A 23 -9.04 1.45 -16.82
N ALA A 24 -8.34 2.23 -17.65
CA ALA A 24 -8.62 2.28 -19.09
C ALA A 24 -8.47 0.89 -19.71
N LEU A 25 -7.35 0.21 -19.45
CA LEU A 25 -7.10 -1.15 -19.94
C LEU A 25 -8.15 -2.16 -19.43
N LEU A 26 -8.62 -2.04 -18.18
CA LEU A 26 -9.66 -2.93 -17.64
C LEU A 26 -11.01 -2.71 -18.32
N ARG A 27 -11.40 -1.46 -18.60
CA ARG A 27 -12.63 -1.13 -19.34
C ARG A 27 -12.60 -1.71 -20.76
N ASP A 28 -11.43 -1.76 -21.38
CA ASP A 28 -11.22 -2.31 -22.72
C ASP A 28 -11.02 -3.85 -22.71
N GLY A 29 -11.15 -4.51 -21.56
CA GLY A 29 -10.98 -5.97 -21.42
C GLY A 29 -9.51 -6.45 -21.41
N HIS A 30 -8.54 -5.54 -21.41
CA HIS A 30 -7.10 -5.82 -21.44
C HIS A 30 -6.49 -6.08 -20.05
N ARG A 31 -7.06 -7.02 -19.29
CA ARG A 31 -6.66 -7.32 -17.90
C ARG A 31 -5.17 -7.61 -17.72
N THR A 32 -4.57 -8.42 -18.59
CA THR A 32 -3.13 -8.76 -18.50
C THR A 32 -2.26 -7.50 -18.64
N GLN A 33 -2.63 -6.59 -19.54
CA GLN A 33 -1.91 -5.33 -19.74
C GLN A 33 -2.09 -4.40 -18.53
N ALA A 34 -3.29 -4.36 -17.93
CA ALA A 34 -3.52 -3.61 -16.70
C ALA A 34 -2.61 -4.11 -15.55
N VAL A 35 -2.48 -5.42 -15.37
CA VAL A 35 -1.57 -6.02 -14.38
C VAL A 35 -0.12 -5.64 -14.66
N VAL A 36 0.34 -5.72 -15.92
CA VAL A 36 1.70 -5.28 -16.30
C VAL A 36 1.89 -3.79 -15.99
N ARG A 37 0.89 -2.96 -16.30
CA ARG A 37 0.93 -1.52 -16.06
C ARG A 37 1.06 -1.17 -14.58
N LEU A 38 0.37 -1.90 -13.71
CA LEU A 38 0.39 -1.70 -12.26
C LEU A 38 1.72 -2.09 -11.63
N ARG A 39 2.43 -3.08 -12.19
CA ARG A 39 3.76 -3.50 -11.70
C ARG A 39 4.88 -2.56 -12.10
N LYS A 40 4.73 -1.86 -13.23
CA LYS A 40 5.82 -1.05 -13.79
C LYS A 40 6.09 0.16 -12.88
N GLY A 41 7.25 0.16 -12.22
CA GLY A 41 7.67 1.24 -11.34
C GLY A 41 6.96 1.26 -9.99
N THR A 42 6.41 0.12 -9.54
CA THR A 42 5.83 -0.05 -8.21
C THR A 42 6.41 -1.29 -7.54
N ASP A 43 6.20 -1.44 -6.23
CA ASP A 43 6.59 -2.63 -5.46
C ASP A 43 5.55 -3.77 -5.51
N LEU A 44 4.60 -3.72 -6.45
CA LEU A 44 3.62 -4.77 -6.63
C LEU A 44 4.25 -5.99 -7.33
N GLY A 45 4.31 -7.12 -6.61
CA GLY A 45 4.51 -8.43 -7.22
C GLY A 45 3.32 -8.87 -8.08
N LEU A 46 3.48 -9.94 -8.87
CA LEU A 46 2.46 -10.39 -9.83
C LEU A 46 1.08 -10.62 -9.19
N ARG A 47 1.03 -11.33 -8.06
CA ARG A 47 -0.23 -11.60 -7.34
C ARG A 47 -0.85 -10.33 -6.78
N GLN A 48 -0.04 -9.39 -6.28
CA GLN A 48 -0.53 -8.11 -5.76
C GLN A 48 -1.06 -7.22 -6.89
N ALA A 49 -0.39 -7.20 -8.05
CA ALA A 49 -0.85 -6.44 -9.20
C ALA A 49 -2.14 -7.01 -9.80
N ALA A 50 -2.33 -8.34 -9.76
CA ALA A 50 -3.61 -8.95 -10.11
C ALA A 50 -4.73 -8.51 -9.15
N ALA A 51 -4.49 -8.58 -7.84
CA ALA A 51 -5.44 -8.11 -6.84
C ALA A 51 -5.70 -6.59 -6.94
N ALA A 52 -4.68 -5.79 -7.26
CA ALA A 52 -4.83 -4.35 -7.50
C ALA A 52 -5.71 -4.07 -8.72
N ALA A 53 -5.59 -4.89 -9.77
CA ALA A 53 -6.46 -4.79 -10.93
C ALA A 53 -7.90 -5.16 -10.60
N ASP A 54 -8.12 -6.18 -9.75
CA ASP A 54 -9.46 -6.52 -9.24
C ASP A 54 -10.08 -5.36 -8.44
N LEU A 55 -9.32 -4.80 -7.49
CA LEU A 55 -9.76 -3.65 -6.70
C LEU A 55 -10.10 -2.45 -7.59
N LEU A 56 -9.28 -2.14 -8.59
CA LEU A 56 -9.55 -1.03 -9.51
C LEU A 56 -10.76 -1.29 -10.43
N ALA A 57 -11.05 -2.55 -10.76
CA ALA A 57 -12.25 -2.92 -11.51
C ALA A 57 -13.53 -2.79 -10.66
N GLU A 58 -13.41 -2.91 -9.34
CA GLU A 58 -14.46 -2.66 -8.34
C GLU A 58 -14.52 -1.18 -7.89
N ASP A 59 -13.88 -0.27 -8.63
CA ASP A 59 -13.75 1.16 -8.33
C ASP A 59 -13.10 1.49 -6.97
N VAL A 60 -12.45 0.52 -6.32
CA VAL A 60 -11.67 0.76 -5.11
C VAL A 60 -10.42 1.56 -5.48
N ARG A 61 -10.20 2.67 -4.78
CA ARG A 61 -9.01 3.50 -4.94
C ARG A 61 -7.82 2.88 -4.22
N LEU A 62 -6.69 2.77 -4.89
CA LEU A 62 -5.42 2.41 -4.26
C LEU A 62 -4.71 3.69 -3.79
N PRO A 63 -3.89 3.63 -2.73
CA PRO A 63 -3.12 4.79 -2.31
C PRO A 63 -2.14 5.20 -3.42
N ALA A 64 -2.04 6.50 -3.69
CA ALA A 64 -1.12 7.03 -4.69
C ALA A 64 0.25 7.42 -4.11
N SER A 65 0.37 7.49 -2.79
CA SER A 65 1.57 7.86 -2.05
C SER A 65 1.66 7.07 -0.74
N HIS A 66 2.81 7.10 -0.08
CA HIS A 66 2.98 6.53 1.26
C HIS A 66 2.07 7.20 2.30
N GLN A 67 1.81 8.49 2.14
CA GLN A 67 0.89 9.23 3.00
C GLN A 67 -0.54 8.70 2.88
N GLU A 68 -1.04 8.52 1.65
CA GLU A 68 -2.36 7.92 1.43
C GLU A 68 -2.40 6.47 1.93
N ALA A 69 -1.29 5.73 1.84
CA ALA A 69 -1.23 4.37 2.36
C ALA A 69 -1.26 4.32 3.90
N ILE A 70 -0.76 5.35 4.60
CA ILE A 70 -0.92 5.52 6.04
C ILE A 70 -2.39 5.76 6.39
N ASP A 71 -3.08 6.63 5.64
CA ASP A 71 -4.52 6.86 5.87
C ASP A 71 -5.32 5.55 5.70
N VAL A 72 -4.96 4.73 4.71
CA VAL A 72 -5.53 3.39 4.52
C VAL A 72 -5.17 2.44 5.68
N LEU A 73 -3.94 2.50 6.22
CA LEU A 73 -3.55 1.71 7.38
C LEU A 73 -4.36 2.08 8.62
N GLU A 74 -4.57 3.38 8.86
CA GLU A 74 -5.39 3.89 9.95
C GLU A 74 -6.84 3.41 9.84
N GLU A 75 -7.40 3.42 8.63
CA GLU A 75 -8.76 2.94 8.36
C GLU A 75 -8.89 1.42 8.55
N LEU A 76 -7.97 0.64 7.99
CA LEU A 76 -8.08 -0.83 7.96
C LEU A 76 -7.64 -1.50 9.26
N LEU A 77 -6.61 -0.97 9.91
CA LEU A 77 -5.94 -1.57 11.06
C LEU A 77 -5.57 -0.48 12.09
N PRO A 78 -6.55 0.17 12.73
CA PRO A 78 -6.31 1.31 13.61
C PRO A 78 -5.42 0.99 14.81
N ASP A 79 -5.49 -0.24 15.34
CA ASP A 79 -4.60 -0.68 16.44
C ASP A 79 -3.15 -0.79 15.99
N VAL A 80 -2.90 -1.42 14.84
CA VAL A 80 -1.56 -1.53 14.26
C VAL A 80 -1.00 -0.15 13.93
N HIS A 81 -1.83 0.73 13.35
CA HIS A 81 -1.45 2.12 13.07
C HIS A 81 -0.97 2.84 14.33
N ARG A 82 -1.76 2.80 15.42
CA ARG A 82 -1.41 3.46 16.69
C ARG A 82 -0.11 2.94 17.28
N GLU A 83 0.09 1.62 17.27
CA GLU A 83 1.28 1.00 17.84
C GLU A 83 2.54 1.33 17.01
N VAL A 84 2.46 1.21 15.68
CA VAL A 84 3.54 1.59 14.77
C VAL A 84 3.88 3.09 14.92
N ALA A 85 2.88 3.97 15.00
CA ALA A 85 3.08 5.41 15.17
C ALA A 85 3.71 5.75 16.53
N ALA A 86 3.36 5.03 17.61
CA ALA A 86 3.99 5.21 18.92
C ALA A 86 5.47 4.81 18.90
N MET A 87 5.81 3.68 18.27
CA MET A 87 7.20 3.22 18.12
C MET A 87 8.02 4.17 17.25
N ALA A 88 7.45 4.64 16.12
CA ALA A 88 8.11 5.56 15.21
C ALA A 88 8.46 6.89 15.89
N ARG A 89 7.50 7.49 16.63
CA ARG A 89 7.73 8.70 17.44
C ARG A 89 8.76 8.50 18.56
N GLY A 90 8.84 7.28 19.11
CA GLY A 90 9.86 6.90 20.08
C GLY A 90 11.26 6.69 19.49
N GLY A 91 11.42 6.83 18.16
CA GLY A 91 12.68 6.62 17.44
C GLY A 91 12.99 5.15 17.13
N ASP A 92 12.06 4.23 17.35
CA ASP A 92 12.26 2.79 17.15
C ASP A 92 11.70 2.32 15.79
N GLU A 93 12.22 2.91 14.71
CA GLU A 93 11.75 2.65 13.34
C GLU A 93 11.92 1.19 12.91
N VAL A 94 12.94 0.51 13.46
CA VAL A 94 13.22 -0.90 13.15
C VAL A 94 12.11 -1.80 13.70
N ARG A 95 11.71 -1.61 14.97
CA ARG A 95 10.60 -2.39 15.53
C ARG A 95 9.26 -2.01 14.90
N ALA A 96 9.03 -0.73 14.64
CA ALA A 96 7.84 -0.25 13.94
C ALA A 96 7.70 -0.93 12.56
N THR A 97 8.79 -0.95 11.78
CA THR A 97 8.83 -1.60 10.47
C THR A 97 8.60 -3.11 10.58
N ARG A 98 9.19 -3.76 11.59
CA ARG A 98 9.01 -5.19 11.81
C ARG A 98 7.56 -5.55 12.16
N LEU A 99 6.95 -4.82 13.08
CA LEU A 99 5.56 -5.02 13.48
C LEU A 99 4.63 -4.84 12.27
N LEU A 100 4.77 -3.72 11.54
CA LEU A 100 3.95 -3.43 10.37
C LEU A 100 3.99 -4.57 9.35
N ARG A 101 5.17 -5.12 9.08
CA ARG A 101 5.33 -6.25 8.15
C ARG A 101 4.70 -7.55 8.65
N GLN A 102 4.76 -7.82 9.96
CA GLN A 102 4.17 -9.02 10.55
C GLN A 102 2.64 -8.97 10.46
N GLU A 103 2.04 -7.81 10.74
CA GLU A 103 0.57 -7.65 10.77
C GLU A 103 -0.06 -7.47 9.38
N THR A 104 0.69 -6.98 8.39
CA THR A 104 0.13 -6.64 7.08
C THR A 104 0.72 -7.44 5.91
N GLY A 105 1.80 -8.17 6.15
CA GLY A 105 2.54 -8.90 5.13
C GLY A 105 3.30 -8.04 4.12
N VAL A 106 3.39 -6.71 4.31
CA VAL A 106 4.13 -5.82 3.40
C VAL A 106 5.62 -6.17 3.34
N GLY A 107 6.26 -5.82 2.22
CA GLY A 107 7.69 -5.97 2.04
C GLY A 107 8.49 -5.01 2.93
N LEU A 108 9.81 -5.25 3.04
CA LEU A 108 10.70 -4.39 3.83
C LEU A 108 10.72 -2.95 3.33
N VAL A 109 10.81 -2.75 2.02
CA VAL A 109 10.86 -1.41 1.39
C VAL A 109 9.61 -0.62 1.72
N ILE A 110 8.43 -1.17 1.43
CA ILE A 110 7.15 -0.54 1.75
C ILE A 110 7.00 -0.31 3.25
N GLY A 111 7.31 -1.31 4.08
CA GLY A 111 7.22 -1.18 5.54
C GLY A 111 8.06 -0.02 6.08
N TYR A 112 9.32 0.10 5.61
CA TYR A 112 10.20 1.19 5.99
C TYR A 112 9.66 2.55 5.52
N GLN A 113 9.27 2.66 4.25
CA GLN A 113 8.77 3.93 3.69
C GLN A 113 7.49 4.42 4.38
N LEU A 114 6.60 3.52 4.79
CA LEU A 114 5.40 3.88 5.56
C LEU A 114 5.76 4.39 6.96
N VAL A 115 6.73 3.77 7.64
CA VAL A 115 7.21 4.23 8.94
C VAL A 115 7.93 5.58 8.83
N SER A 116 8.75 5.78 7.80
CA SER A 116 9.40 7.07 7.55
C SER A 116 8.37 8.17 7.26
N ALA A 117 7.36 7.89 6.44
CA ALA A 117 6.29 8.84 6.13
C ALA A 117 5.44 9.19 7.37
N LEU A 118 5.19 8.23 8.28
CA LEU A 118 4.56 8.50 9.58
C LEU A 118 5.39 9.50 10.40
N ASN A 119 6.70 9.29 10.48
CA ASN A 119 7.61 10.18 11.21
C ASN A 119 7.75 11.58 10.57
N GLU A 120 7.57 11.70 9.26
CA GLU A 120 7.53 12.99 8.57
C GLU A 120 6.22 13.75 8.81
N ARG A 121 5.08 13.04 8.81
CA ARG A 121 3.75 13.59 9.14
C ARG A 121 3.75 14.22 10.52
N ASP A 122 4.25 13.52 11.52
CA ASP A 122 4.24 13.97 12.92
C ASP A 122 5.19 15.14 13.20
N ARG A 123 6.28 15.28 12.42
CA ARG A 123 7.19 16.44 12.54
C ARG A 123 6.64 17.71 11.89
N SER A 124 5.64 17.56 11.02
CA SER A 124 5.01 18.66 10.28
C SER A 124 3.70 19.13 10.90
N ALA A 125 3.20 18.44 11.94
CA ALA A 125 1.99 18.72 12.70
C ALA A 125 2.29 19.45 14.01
#